data_AF-A0A484DAM3-F1
#
_entry.id   AF-A0A484DAM3-F1
#
_cell.length_a   1.000
_cell.length_b   1.000
_cell.length_c   1.000
_cell.angle_alpha   90.00
_cell.angle_beta   90.00
_cell.angle_gamma   90.00
#
_symmetry.space_group_name_H-M   'P 1'
#
loop_
_entity.id
_entity.type
_entity.pdbx_description
1 polymer ?
#
loop_
_entity_poly.entity_id
_entity_poly.type
_entity_poly.pdbx_seq_one_letter_code
_entity_poly.pdbx_strand_id
1 'polypeptide(L)'
;MLEEEAEKTVERMEGGRQMTSESSAVSLQAEGLWMSSSKEILLFRRILLNPVTCMQFQHFVSLKGDFLENDVLFWLEVQRYKDLCHSHSDEATIEHKISTIINCFINSSMPPALQIDIPPEQAQHVLDKRHELGPYIFREAQMSVFSALLKFWPEFQELSSSVQEEQLLPLLQEKRVKHRARVRRERRKEEEEEEMRRSQEELGRPESSFRKEEEGTDDEDEVEEEHEGRNDKKQSRTQSRVLLTPTQSLSWSYSKYMAALKREEMLLRRQSQLEASFSTASDCSVRSADSKASRQPPSRRSSRTDSKQFNRHKSE
;
A
#
# COMPACT_ATOMS: atom_id res chain seq x y z
N MET A 1 12.57 45.41 -4.86
CA MET A 1 13.00 46.33 -3.77
C MET A 1 12.31 45.98 -2.44
N LEU A 2 12.19 44.68 -2.13
CA LEU A 2 11.78 44.12 -0.83
C LEU A 2 12.33 42.67 -0.79
N GLU A 3 13.65 42.53 -0.97
CA GLU A 3 14.28 41.22 -1.21
C GLU A 3 15.74 41.18 -0.69
N GLU A 4 16.07 42.05 0.29
CA GLU A 4 17.46 42.28 0.77
C GLU A 4 17.56 42.35 2.31
N GLU A 5 16.54 41.87 3.05
CA GLU A 5 16.53 41.85 4.53
C GLU A 5 16.33 40.43 5.11
N ALA A 6 16.97 39.42 4.50
CA ALA A 6 16.87 38.01 4.94
C ALA A 6 18.21 37.34 5.34
N GLU A 7 19.37 37.97 5.09
CA GLU A 7 20.68 37.33 5.26
C GLU A 7 21.52 37.85 6.45
N LYS A 8 20.93 38.55 7.43
CA LYS A 8 21.71 39.30 8.45
C LYS A 8 21.36 39.06 9.93
N THR A 9 20.96 37.83 10.27
CA THR A 9 20.61 37.44 11.65
C THR A 9 21.30 36.16 12.17
N VAL A 10 22.25 35.59 11.42
CA VAL A 10 22.93 34.32 11.80
C VAL A 10 24.26 34.53 12.56
N GLU A 11 24.97 35.65 12.35
CA GLU A 11 26.25 35.93 13.03
C GLU A 11 26.11 36.76 14.33
N ARG A 12 25.37 36.28 15.34
CA ARG A 12 25.50 36.87 16.70
C ARG A 12 25.03 36.02 17.90
N MET A 13 25.76 34.95 18.26
CA MET A 13 25.92 34.51 19.67
C MET A 13 26.89 33.31 19.83
N GLU A 14 28.20 33.54 19.70
CA GLU A 14 29.20 32.67 20.38
C GLU A 14 29.63 33.36 21.69
N GLY A 15 29.46 32.68 22.83
CA GLY A 15 29.44 33.33 24.16
C GLY A 15 30.12 32.60 25.33
N GLY A 16 30.49 31.33 25.18
CA GLY A 16 31.54 30.68 26.00
C GLY A 16 31.18 29.96 27.33
N ARG A 17 32.00 28.92 27.58
CA ARG A 17 32.38 28.29 28.88
C ARG A 17 31.47 27.24 29.57
N GLN A 18 31.60 25.99 29.09
CA GLN A 18 32.24 24.83 29.76
C GLN A 18 31.76 24.28 31.13
N MET A 19 31.86 22.94 31.25
CA MET A 19 31.80 22.07 32.47
C MET A 19 30.40 21.85 33.08
N THR A 20 29.96 20.63 33.48
CA THR A 20 30.57 19.28 33.62
C THR A 20 29.61 18.13 33.19
N SER A 21 30.09 16.88 33.30
CA SER A 21 29.36 15.61 33.48
C SER A 21 29.31 14.65 32.27
N GLU A 22 29.92 13.48 32.44
CA GLU A 22 29.97 12.39 31.46
C GLU A 22 28.92 11.32 31.77
N SER A 23 27.82 11.21 31.00
CA SER A 23 26.98 9.99 30.88
C SER A 23 25.88 10.12 29.80
N SER A 24 26.26 10.09 28.51
CA SER A 24 25.33 9.77 27.40
C SER A 24 26.09 9.42 26.11
N ALA A 25 27.05 8.50 26.18
CA ALA A 25 27.95 8.18 25.06
C ALA A 25 27.37 7.17 24.04
N VAL A 26 26.04 7.14 23.86
CA VAL A 26 25.33 6.32 22.88
C VAL A 26 24.10 7.08 22.36
N SER A 27 23.76 6.92 21.08
CA SER A 27 22.47 7.32 20.47
C SER A 27 22.22 8.81 20.14
N LEU A 28 23.23 9.59 19.74
CA LEU A 28 23.04 10.88 19.05
C LEU A 28 23.86 11.04 17.75
N GLN A 29 24.35 9.93 17.17
CA GLN A 29 25.24 9.95 15.99
C GLN A 29 24.59 9.44 14.69
N ALA A 30 23.24 9.32 14.66
CA ALA A 30 22.51 8.63 13.59
C ALA A 30 21.63 9.53 12.68
N GLU A 31 21.37 10.79 13.05
CA GLU A 31 20.46 11.68 12.30
C GLU A 31 21.17 12.70 11.39
N GLY A 32 22.49 12.90 11.54
CA GLY A 32 23.24 13.96 10.85
C GLY A 32 23.77 13.65 9.44
N LEU A 33 23.53 12.46 8.88
CA LEU A 33 24.33 11.93 7.76
C LEU A 33 23.89 12.38 6.35
N TRP A 34 22.85 13.19 6.21
CA TRP A 34 22.23 13.54 4.91
C TRP A 34 22.22 15.05 4.61
N MET A 35 23.37 15.71 4.81
CA MET A 35 23.58 17.07 4.30
C MET A 35 23.82 17.06 2.77
N SER A 36 22.76 16.82 2.00
CA SER A 36 22.80 16.97 0.53
C SER A 36 23.24 18.39 0.16
N SER A 37 24.15 18.50 -0.81
CA SER A 37 24.71 19.80 -1.19
C SER A 37 23.66 20.70 -1.87
N SER A 38 23.80 22.02 -1.77
CA SER A 38 22.88 22.96 -2.47
C SER A 38 22.82 22.69 -3.99
N LYS A 39 23.92 22.22 -4.58
CA LYS A 39 24.01 21.78 -5.98
C LYS A 39 23.16 20.53 -6.25
N GLU A 40 23.21 19.54 -5.37
CA GLU A 40 22.45 18.29 -5.44
C GLU A 40 20.95 18.54 -5.28
N ILE A 41 20.55 19.38 -4.32
CA ILE A 41 19.15 19.83 -4.14
C ILE A 41 18.60 20.45 -5.43
N LEU A 42 19.39 21.30 -6.10
CA LEU A 42 19.00 21.93 -7.38
C LEU A 42 18.97 20.92 -8.55
N LEU A 43 19.91 19.98 -8.61
CA LEU A 43 19.90 18.90 -9.60
C LEU A 43 18.69 17.98 -9.43
N PHE A 44 18.37 17.57 -8.21
CA PHE A 44 17.23 16.70 -7.93
C PHE A 44 15.89 17.39 -8.28
N ARG A 45 15.72 18.68 -7.94
CA ARG A 45 14.57 19.48 -8.40
C ARG A 45 14.45 19.51 -9.92
N ARG A 46 15.56 19.70 -10.65
CA ARG A 46 15.57 19.68 -12.12
C ARG A 46 15.17 18.32 -12.70
N ILE A 47 15.55 17.23 -12.02
CA ILE A 47 15.20 15.86 -12.41
C ILE A 47 13.71 15.55 -12.18
N LEU A 48 13.14 15.98 -11.06
CA LEU A 48 11.70 15.84 -10.79
C LEU A 48 10.85 16.67 -11.77
N LEU A 49 11.35 17.81 -12.25
CA LEU A 49 10.65 18.65 -13.24
C LEU A 49 10.79 18.16 -14.70
N ASN A 50 11.69 17.22 -15.00
CA ASN A 50 11.80 16.60 -16.32
C ASN A 50 10.92 15.33 -16.37
N PRO A 51 9.93 15.23 -17.27
CA PRO A 51 8.95 14.13 -17.26
C PRO A 51 9.57 12.74 -17.51
N VAL A 52 10.67 12.65 -18.27
CA VAL A 52 11.32 11.36 -18.56
C VAL A 52 12.07 10.85 -17.34
N THR A 53 12.94 11.67 -16.76
CA THR A 53 13.75 11.29 -15.59
C THR A 53 12.91 11.20 -14.32
N CYS A 54 11.86 12.00 -14.19
CA CYS A 54 10.91 11.90 -13.09
C CYS A 54 10.11 10.60 -13.15
N MET A 55 9.63 10.17 -14.33
CA MET A 55 8.98 8.87 -14.51
C MET A 55 9.93 7.71 -14.17
N GLN A 56 11.20 7.77 -14.60
CA GLN A 56 12.22 6.78 -14.23
C GLN A 56 12.45 6.76 -12.70
N PHE A 57 12.58 7.92 -12.07
CA PHE A 57 12.78 8.03 -10.62
C PHE A 57 11.57 7.51 -9.82
N GLN A 58 10.34 7.90 -10.21
CA GLN A 58 9.09 7.34 -9.67
C GLN A 58 9.06 5.81 -9.76
N HIS A 59 9.47 5.27 -10.91
CA HIS A 59 9.54 3.83 -11.13
C HIS A 59 10.60 3.15 -10.23
N PHE A 60 11.71 3.83 -9.92
CA PHE A 60 12.73 3.34 -9.00
C PHE A 60 12.26 3.36 -7.54
N VAL A 61 11.71 4.47 -7.04
CA VAL A 61 11.30 4.57 -5.62
C VAL A 61 10.10 3.69 -5.27
N SER A 62 9.26 3.34 -6.26
CA SER A 62 8.20 2.31 -6.12
C SER A 62 8.71 0.86 -5.89
N LEU A 63 10.02 0.69 -5.69
CA LEU A 63 10.69 -0.56 -5.28
C LEU A 63 11.29 -0.46 -3.85
N LYS A 64 11.14 0.69 -3.19
CA LYS A 64 11.89 1.08 -1.98
C LYS A 64 11.01 1.31 -0.74
N GLY A 65 9.76 1.70 -0.94
CA GLY A 65 8.78 1.97 0.13
C GLY A 65 7.39 2.16 -0.46
N ASP A 66 6.36 1.98 0.36
CA ASP A 66 4.97 1.86 -0.11
C ASP A 66 4.39 3.18 -0.64
N PHE A 67 4.73 4.32 0.01
CA PHE A 67 4.21 5.65 -0.35
C PHE A 67 5.12 6.45 -1.26
N LEU A 68 6.37 6.04 -1.49
CA LEU A 68 7.34 6.83 -2.26
C LEU A 68 6.92 7.08 -3.73
N GLU A 69 6.07 6.22 -4.31
CA GLU A 69 5.47 6.49 -5.63
C GLU A 69 4.44 7.63 -5.58
N ASN A 70 3.67 7.73 -4.50
CA ASN A 70 2.71 8.79 -4.25
C ASN A 70 3.40 10.11 -3.86
N ASP A 71 4.50 10.05 -3.10
CA ASP A 71 5.34 11.20 -2.75
C ASP A 71 5.79 11.98 -4.00
N VAL A 72 6.28 11.29 -5.03
CA VAL A 72 6.67 11.93 -6.30
C VAL A 72 5.46 12.58 -6.98
N LEU A 73 4.30 11.91 -6.97
CA LEU A 73 3.06 12.43 -7.54
C LEU A 73 2.55 13.67 -6.78
N PHE A 74 2.53 13.64 -5.45
CA PHE A 74 2.16 14.75 -4.59
C PHE A 74 3.10 15.94 -4.79
N TRP A 75 4.42 15.71 -4.82
CA TRP A 75 5.38 16.79 -5.02
C TRP A 75 5.16 17.52 -6.35
N LEU A 76 4.90 16.77 -7.44
CA LEU A 76 4.53 17.31 -8.75
C LEU A 76 3.19 18.06 -8.71
N GLU A 77 2.18 17.49 -8.06
CA GLU A 77 0.84 18.05 -7.99
C GLU A 77 0.81 19.37 -7.23
N VAL A 78 1.65 19.52 -6.19
CA VAL A 78 1.85 20.77 -5.46
C VAL A 78 2.59 21.83 -6.29
N GLN A 79 3.38 21.47 -7.32
CA GLN A 79 3.86 22.47 -8.28
C GLN A 79 2.73 22.92 -9.21
N ARG A 80 1.98 21.98 -9.81
CA ARG A 80 0.82 22.29 -10.68
C ARG A 80 -0.23 23.13 -9.96
N TYR A 81 -0.41 22.92 -8.65
CA TYR A 81 -1.26 23.73 -7.79
C TYR A 81 -0.79 25.19 -7.67
N LYS A 82 0.53 25.43 -7.53
CA LYS A 82 1.07 26.80 -7.51
C LYS A 82 0.92 27.50 -8.85
N ASP A 83 1.18 26.78 -9.94
CA ASP A 83 0.97 27.30 -11.30
C ASP A 83 -0.51 27.68 -11.50
N LEU A 84 -1.45 26.86 -10.98
CA LEU A 84 -2.88 27.16 -10.97
C LEU A 84 -3.19 28.43 -10.15
N CYS A 85 -2.63 28.59 -8.95
CA CYS A 85 -2.83 29.79 -8.12
C CYS A 85 -2.33 31.08 -8.81
N HIS A 86 -1.33 31.00 -9.69
CA HIS A 86 -0.83 32.14 -10.46
C HIS A 86 -1.56 32.35 -11.81
N SER A 87 -2.45 31.44 -12.21
CA SER A 87 -3.07 31.41 -13.56
C SER A 87 -4.32 32.29 -13.74
N HIS A 88 -4.71 33.07 -12.72
CA HIS A 88 -6.03 33.73 -12.63
C HIS A 88 -7.22 32.75 -12.71
N SER A 89 -7.05 31.51 -12.24
CA SER A 89 -8.16 30.57 -12.00
C SER A 89 -9.10 31.09 -10.91
N ASP A 90 -10.36 30.69 -10.97
CA ASP A 90 -11.37 31.05 -9.98
C ASP A 90 -11.17 30.30 -8.64
N GLU A 91 -11.71 30.88 -7.57
CA GLU A 91 -11.56 30.38 -6.20
C GLU A 91 -12.13 28.96 -6.01
N ALA A 92 -13.23 28.61 -6.68
CA ALA A 92 -13.83 27.28 -6.58
C ALA A 92 -12.99 26.21 -7.30
N THR A 93 -12.36 26.54 -8.43
CA THR A 93 -11.36 25.69 -9.08
C THR A 93 -10.13 25.46 -8.18
N ILE A 94 -9.70 26.48 -7.42
CA ILE A 94 -8.58 26.36 -6.46
C ILE A 94 -9.00 25.50 -5.24
N GLU A 95 -10.17 25.75 -4.65
CA GLU A 95 -10.72 24.94 -3.53
C GLU A 95 -10.91 23.47 -3.93
N HIS A 96 -11.44 23.22 -5.12
CA HIS A 96 -11.58 21.88 -5.67
C HIS A 96 -10.21 21.21 -5.89
N LYS A 97 -9.18 21.98 -6.28
CA LYS A 97 -7.81 21.47 -6.42
C LYS A 97 -7.21 21.08 -5.06
N ILE A 98 -7.36 21.92 -4.03
CA ILE A 98 -6.91 21.62 -2.66
C ILE A 98 -7.60 20.34 -2.17
N SER A 99 -8.94 20.28 -2.30
CA SER A 99 -9.76 19.14 -1.92
C SER A 99 -9.34 17.84 -2.63
N THR A 100 -9.00 17.92 -3.92
CA THR A 100 -8.52 16.78 -4.71
C THR A 100 -7.17 16.28 -4.19
N ILE A 101 -6.22 17.18 -3.92
CA ILE A 101 -4.89 16.82 -3.38
C ILE A 101 -5.04 16.17 -2.00
N ILE A 102 -5.88 16.73 -1.13
CA ILE A 102 -6.16 16.16 0.20
C ILE A 102 -6.76 14.75 0.08
N ASN A 103 -7.80 14.56 -0.74
CA ASN A 103 -8.50 13.28 -0.89
C ASN A 103 -7.65 12.21 -1.61
N CYS A 104 -6.63 12.59 -2.38
CA CYS A 104 -5.69 11.65 -2.98
C CYS A 104 -4.56 11.23 -2.03
N PHE A 105 -4.00 12.18 -1.27
CA PHE A 105 -2.71 11.99 -0.60
C PHE A 105 -2.74 12.05 0.93
N ILE A 106 -3.67 12.77 1.55
CA ILE A 106 -3.64 13.12 2.99
C ILE A 106 -4.78 12.47 3.78
N ASN A 107 -5.98 12.45 3.20
CA ASN A 107 -7.18 11.84 3.78
C ASN A 107 -7.91 10.99 2.72
N SER A 108 -7.22 9.96 2.24
CA SER A 108 -7.73 9.02 1.25
C SER A 108 -8.78 8.08 1.83
N SER A 109 -9.75 7.70 0.98
CA SER A 109 -10.70 6.62 1.28
C SER A 109 -10.07 5.21 1.17
N MET A 110 -8.84 5.11 0.67
CA MET A 110 -8.06 3.86 0.66
C MET A 110 -7.17 3.81 1.91
N PRO A 111 -7.28 2.78 2.77
CA PRO A 111 -6.40 2.67 3.95
C PRO A 111 -4.92 2.38 3.58
N PRO A 112 -3.95 2.93 4.34
CA PRO A 112 -4.12 3.99 5.34
C PRO A 112 -4.48 5.33 4.67
N ALA A 113 -5.27 6.16 5.35
CA ALA A 113 -5.79 7.40 4.76
C ALA A 113 -4.69 8.41 4.37
N LEU A 114 -3.61 8.46 5.15
CA LEU A 114 -2.39 9.16 4.76
C LEU A 114 -1.59 8.27 3.78
N GLN A 115 -1.34 8.80 2.59
CA GLN A 115 -0.78 8.08 1.44
C GLN A 115 0.58 8.63 0.98
N ILE A 116 1.22 9.49 1.80
CA ILE A 116 2.54 10.11 1.57
C ILE A 116 3.35 10.15 2.87
N ASP A 117 4.68 10.16 2.77
CA ASP A 117 5.61 10.06 3.91
C ASP A 117 5.82 11.42 4.61
N ILE A 118 4.78 11.90 5.32
CA ILE A 118 4.82 13.13 6.14
C ILE A 118 4.43 12.88 7.61
N PRO A 119 4.90 13.72 8.56
CA PRO A 119 4.42 13.69 9.95
C PRO A 119 2.90 13.91 10.04
N PRO A 120 2.18 13.20 10.94
CA PRO A 120 0.73 13.35 11.07
C PRO A 120 0.31 14.76 11.50
N GLU A 121 1.17 15.51 12.19
CA GLU A 121 0.94 16.91 12.56
C GLU A 121 0.84 17.80 11.31
N GLN A 122 1.67 17.56 10.29
CA GLN A 122 1.60 18.27 9.01
C GLN A 122 0.38 17.86 8.21
N ALA A 123 -0.05 16.60 8.30
CA ALA A 123 -1.31 16.15 7.70
C ALA A 123 -2.52 16.89 8.30
N GLN A 124 -2.60 17.01 9.63
CA GLN A 124 -3.67 17.77 10.30
C GLN A 124 -3.59 19.27 9.97
N HIS A 125 -2.40 19.88 10.01
CA HIS A 125 -2.21 21.31 9.70
C HIS A 125 -2.72 21.68 8.30
N VAL A 126 -2.57 20.78 7.30
CA VAL A 126 -3.14 20.97 5.96
C VAL A 126 -4.67 20.76 5.92
N LEU A 127 -5.22 19.86 6.75
CA LEU A 127 -6.67 19.64 6.84
C LEU A 127 -7.39 20.83 7.49
N ASP A 128 -6.81 21.43 8.52
CA ASP A 128 -7.32 22.64 9.18
C ASP A 128 -7.31 23.83 8.21
N LYS A 129 -6.21 23.99 7.46
CA LYS A 129 -6.01 25.12 6.53
C LYS A 129 -6.59 24.93 5.14
N ARG A 130 -7.36 23.87 4.88
CA ARG A 130 -7.89 23.55 3.53
C ARG A 130 -8.73 24.66 2.87
N HIS A 131 -9.22 25.62 3.65
CA HIS A 131 -9.98 26.79 3.19
C HIS A 131 -9.09 28.00 2.85
N GLU A 132 -7.78 27.95 3.16
CA GLU A 132 -6.80 28.96 2.75
C GLU A 132 -6.39 28.72 1.29
N LEU A 133 -6.91 29.52 0.35
CA LEU A 133 -6.64 29.40 -1.10
C LEU A 133 -5.22 29.85 -1.52
N GLY A 134 -4.23 29.75 -0.64
CA GLY A 134 -2.87 30.23 -0.84
C GLY A 134 -1.94 29.18 -1.48
N PRO A 135 -0.98 29.58 -2.34
CA PRO A 135 -0.04 28.67 -3.04
C PRO A 135 0.93 27.91 -2.10
N TYR A 136 0.88 28.16 -0.79
CA TYR A 136 1.79 27.60 0.21
C TYR A 136 1.11 26.70 1.25
N ILE A 137 -0.19 26.40 1.15
CA ILE A 137 -0.88 25.48 2.08
C ILE A 137 -0.13 24.13 2.24
N PHE A 138 0.33 23.54 1.14
CA PHE A 138 1.08 22.27 1.16
C PHE A 138 2.58 22.41 1.42
N ARG A 139 3.09 23.59 1.85
CA ARG A 139 4.54 23.89 1.85
C ARG A 139 5.34 22.98 2.78
N GLU A 140 4.85 22.71 3.98
CA GLU A 140 5.55 21.86 4.96
C GLU A 140 5.59 20.41 4.49
N ALA A 141 4.43 19.84 4.15
CA ALA A 141 4.32 18.50 3.58
C ALA A 141 5.20 18.31 2.33
N GLN A 142 5.24 19.29 1.42
CA GLN A 142 6.10 19.23 0.23
C GLN A 142 7.60 19.26 0.58
N MET A 143 8.01 19.99 1.64
CA MET A 143 9.40 19.96 2.11
C MET A 143 9.77 18.63 2.76
N SER A 144 8.86 18.02 3.53
CA SER A 144 9.02 16.69 4.12
C SER A 144 9.17 15.62 3.04
N VAL A 145 8.22 15.53 2.10
CA VAL A 145 8.24 14.63 0.94
C VAL A 145 9.50 14.82 0.09
N PHE A 146 9.88 16.06 -0.23
CA PHE A 146 11.11 16.32 -0.98
C PHE A 146 12.36 15.79 -0.25
N SER A 147 12.39 15.92 1.08
CA SER A 147 13.50 15.44 1.92
C SER A 147 13.49 13.93 2.12
N ALA A 148 12.32 13.28 2.07
CA ALA A 148 12.20 11.81 2.05
C ALA A 148 12.72 11.25 0.72
N LEU A 149 12.23 11.77 -0.41
CA LEU A 149 12.64 11.35 -1.75
C LEU A 149 14.14 11.57 -2.03
N LEU A 150 14.71 12.70 -1.56
CA LEU A 150 16.11 13.05 -1.81
C LEU A 150 17.10 12.00 -1.26
N LYS A 151 16.75 11.26 -0.20
CA LYS A 151 17.58 10.17 0.35
C LYS A 151 17.88 9.06 -0.68
N PHE A 152 16.95 8.84 -1.62
CA PHE A 152 17.07 7.81 -2.66
C PHE A 152 17.72 8.32 -3.96
N TRP A 153 18.04 9.61 -4.04
CA TRP A 153 18.64 10.21 -5.23
C TRP A 153 20.02 9.61 -5.57
N PRO A 154 20.98 9.44 -4.63
CA PRO A 154 22.29 8.85 -4.94
C PRO A 154 22.21 7.41 -5.49
N GLU A 155 21.33 6.58 -4.93
CA GLU A 155 21.13 5.20 -5.42
C GLU A 155 20.53 5.18 -6.84
N PHE A 156 19.64 6.12 -7.16
CA PHE A 156 19.14 6.27 -8.52
C PHE A 156 20.26 6.74 -9.47
N GLN A 157 21.16 7.63 -9.04
CA GLN A 157 22.32 8.03 -9.84
C GLN A 157 23.23 6.83 -10.16
N GLU A 158 23.51 5.97 -9.18
CA GLU A 158 24.29 4.73 -9.38
C GLU A 158 23.59 3.77 -10.36
N LEU A 159 22.28 3.54 -10.21
CA LEU A 159 21.51 2.70 -11.14
C LEU A 159 21.43 3.30 -12.56
N SER A 160 21.26 4.61 -12.68
CA SER A 160 21.16 5.29 -13.99
C SER A 160 22.50 5.40 -14.74
N SER A 161 23.63 5.34 -14.03
CA SER A 161 24.97 5.38 -14.63
C SER A 161 25.55 3.98 -14.91
N SER A 162 24.99 2.92 -14.33
CA SER A 162 25.39 1.52 -14.56
C SER A 162 24.58 0.82 -15.67
N VAL A 163 23.58 1.49 -16.25
CA VAL A 163 22.67 0.95 -17.27
C VAL A 163 22.57 1.94 -18.44
N GLN A 164 22.40 1.44 -19.67
CA GLN A 164 22.12 2.29 -20.84
C GLN A 164 20.76 3.00 -20.68
N GLU A 165 20.67 4.28 -21.07
CA GLU A 165 19.49 5.13 -20.81
C GLU A 165 18.19 4.54 -21.38
N GLU A 166 18.28 3.91 -22.56
CA GLU A 166 17.18 3.24 -23.25
C GLU A 166 16.71 1.96 -22.52
N GLN A 167 17.59 1.32 -21.75
CA GLN A 167 17.34 0.08 -21.02
C GLN A 167 16.89 0.32 -19.57
N LEU A 168 17.16 1.50 -19.01
CA LEU A 168 16.83 1.85 -17.63
C LEU A 168 15.32 1.76 -17.35
N LEU A 169 14.47 2.33 -18.22
CA LEU A 169 13.02 2.32 -18.03
C LEU A 169 12.41 0.90 -18.16
N PRO A 170 12.70 0.09 -19.21
CA PRO A 170 12.28 -1.30 -19.27
C PRO A 170 12.70 -2.14 -18.05
N LEU A 171 13.95 -2.01 -17.61
CA LEU A 171 14.49 -2.72 -16.44
C LEU A 171 13.74 -2.35 -15.16
N LEU A 172 13.41 -1.07 -14.97
CA LEU A 172 12.62 -0.61 -13.84
C LEU A 172 11.16 -1.12 -13.92
N GLN A 173 10.53 -1.08 -15.10
CA GLN A 173 9.18 -1.62 -15.29
C GLN A 173 9.12 -3.12 -14.97
N GLU A 174 10.10 -3.90 -15.43
CA GLU A 174 10.19 -5.33 -15.12
C GLU A 174 10.35 -5.59 -13.61
N LYS A 175 11.25 -4.84 -12.94
CA LYS A 175 11.41 -4.89 -11.48
C LYS A 175 10.10 -4.56 -10.74
N ARG A 176 9.34 -3.54 -11.18
CA ARG A 176 8.05 -3.15 -10.57
C ARG A 176 6.98 -4.21 -10.70
N VAL A 177 6.91 -4.91 -11.84
CA VAL A 177 5.98 -6.03 -12.03
C VAL A 177 6.36 -7.19 -11.10
N LYS A 178 7.64 -7.57 -11.06
CA LYS A 178 8.15 -8.63 -10.16
C LYS A 178 7.91 -8.29 -8.68
N HIS A 179 8.25 -7.07 -8.25
CA HIS A 179 8.07 -6.59 -6.87
C HIS A 179 6.60 -6.61 -6.45
N ARG A 180 5.69 -5.98 -7.22
CA ARG A 180 4.25 -5.99 -6.89
C ARG A 180 3.59 -7.37 -7.00
N ALA A 181 4.20 -8.30 -7.74
CA ALA A 181 3.78 -9.71 -7.72
C ALA A 181 4.34 -10.49 -6.52
N ARG A 182 5.40 -10.00 -5.86
CA ARG A 182 5.93 -10.56 -4.61
C ARG A 182 5.09 -10.08 -3.42
N VAL A 183 4.93 -8.76 -3.27
CA VAL A 183 4.16 -8.13 -2.18
C VAL A 183 2.72 -8.67 -2.11
N ARG A 184 2.05 -8.86 -3.25
CA ARG A 184 0.69 -9.46 -3.29
C ARG A 184 0.63 -10.96 -2.96
N ARG A 185 1.75 -11.66 -2.88
CA ARG A 185 1.84 -13.05 -2.39
C ARG A 185 2.25 -13.10 -0.92
N GLU A 186 3.08 -12.15 -0.49
CA GLU A 186 3.47 -11.96 0.91
C GLU A 186 2.23 -11.58 1.73
N ARG A 187 1.52 -10.50 1.35
CA ARG A 187 0.30 -10.04 2.02
C ARG A 187 -0.85 -11.06 2.08
N ARG A 188 -0.96 -11.95 1.08
CA ARG A 188 -1.97 -13.04 1.10
C ARG A 188 -1.67 -14.10 2.15
N LYS A 189 -0.39 -14.41 2.38
CA LYS A 189 0.01 -15.32 3.46
C LYS A 189 -0.23 -14.69 4.81
N GLU A 190 0.07 -13.39 4.95
CA GLU A 190 -0.23 -12.63 6.16
C GLU A 190 -1.74 -12.61 6.45
N GLU A 191 -2.59 -12.39 5.42
CA GLU A 191 -4.05 -12.51 5.49
C GLU A 191 -4.49 -13.94 5.93
N GLU A 192 -3.93 -15.00 5.34
CA GLU A 192 -4.22 -16.41 5.64
C GLU A 192 -3.74 -16.83 7.05
N GLU A 193 -2.56 -16.38 7.49
CA GLU A 193 -1.98 -16.65 8.81
C GLU A 193 -2.73 -15.88 9.92
N GLU A 194 -3.19 -14.65 9.65
CA GLU A 194 -4.08 -13.92 10.56
C GLU A 194 -5.45 -14.60 10.70
N GLU A 195 -6.08 -15.09 9.62
CA GLU A 195 -7.33 -15.84 9.70
C GLU A 195 -7.17 -17.13 10.51
N MET A 196 -6.04 -17.84 10.34
CA MET A 196 -5.71 -19.03 11.13
C MET A 196 -5.53 -18.70 12.61
N ARG A 197 -4.79 -17.64 12.96
CA ARG A 197 -4.59 -17.19 14.34
C ARG A 197 -5.90 -16.82 15.02
N ARG A 198 -6.76 -16.04 14.35
CA ARG A 198 -8.10 -15.65 14.85
C ARG A 198 -8.99 -16.88 15.07
N SER A 199 -8.96 -17.84 14.14
CA SER A 199 -9.71 -19.10 14.25
C SER A 199 -9.25 -19.96 15.44
N GLN A 200 -7.94 -19.97 15.74
CA GLN A 200 -7.38 -20.68 16.88
C GLN A 200 -7.74 -20.01 18.21
N GLU A 201 -7.78 -18.68 18.25
CA GLU A 201 -8.19 -17.90 19.43
C GLU A 201 -9.68 -18.09 19.75
N GLU A 202 -10.55 -18.09 18.73
CA GLU A 202 -12.00 -18.36 18.87
C GLU A 202 -12.26 -19.76 19.45
N LEU A 203 -11.54 -20.78 18.95
CA LEU A 203 -11.62 -22.16 19.47
C LEU A 203 -10.96 -22.34 20.85
N GLY A 204 -10.12 -21.40 21.29
CA GLY A 204 -9.45 -21.44 22.60
C GLY A 204 -10.29 -20.88 23.75
N ARG A 205 -11.46 -20.29 23.48
CA ARG A 205 -12.31 -19.60 24.46
C ARG A 205 -13.27 -20.59 25.13
N PRO A 206 -13.22 -20.83 26.46
CA PRO A 206 -14.10 -21.80 27.10
C PRO A 206 -15.58 -21.36 27.10
N GLU A 207 -16.50 -22.27 26.75
CA GLU A 207 -17.92 -22.08 27.03
C GLU A 207 -18.22 -22.32 28.52
N SER A 208 -18.12 -21.26 29.31
CA SER A 208 -18.79 -21.14 30.61
C SER A 208 -19.36 -19.72 30.74
N SER A 209 -20.59 -19.51 31.22
CA SER A 209 -21.45 -20.41 31.99
C SER A 209 -22.83 -20.64 31.34
N PHE A 210 -23.17 -21.91 31.11
CA PHE A 210 -24.56 -22.37 31.09
C PHE A 210 -24.80 -23.12 32.41
N ARG A 211 -25.32 -22.45 33.43
CA ARG A 211 -25.69 -23.08 34.71
C ARG A 211 -27.13 -22.73 35.09
N LYS A 212 -27.89 -23.77 35.42
CA LYS A 212 -29.25 -23.72 36.00
C LYS A 212 -29.19 -23.58 37.53
N GLU A 213 -30.37 -23.63 38.14
CA GLU A 213 -30.65 -23.64 39.58
C GLU A 213 -30.43 -22.24 40.21
N GLU A 214 -31.44 -21.52 40.72
CA GLU A 214 -32.59 -21.81 41.63
C GLU A 214 -32.28 -21.49 43.09
N GLU A 215 -33.29 -20.91 43.77
CA GLU A 215 -33.30 -20.41 45.16
C GLU A 215 -32.30 -19.26 45.46
N GLY A 216 -32.56 -18.34 46.39
CA GLY A 216 -33.74 -18.08 47.24
C GLY A 216 -33.40 -17.06 48.34
N THR A 217 -34.40 -16.46 49.01
CA THR A 217 -34.30 -15.48 50.13
C THR A 217 -33.52 -14.18 49.84
N ASP A 218 -33.68 -13.07 50.57
CA ASP A 218 -34.85 -12.34 51.11
C ASP A 218 -34.30 -10.97 51.62
N ASP A 219 -35.07 -10.23 52.43
CA ASP A 219 -34.64 -9.09 53.27
C ASP A 219 -34.29 -7.74 52.57
N GLU A 220 -35.34 -6.91 52.44
CA GLU A 220 -35.48 -5.54 52.99
C GLU A 220 -34.32 -4.51 52.85
N ASP A 221 -34.60 -3.38 52.18
CA ASP A 221 -34.72 -2.10 52.91
C ASP A 221 -35.45 -0.98 52.12
N GLU A 222 -36.00 -0.02 52.88
CA GLU A 222 -36.72 1.21 52.45
C GLU A 222 -35.83 2.19 51.64
N VAL A 223 -36.31 3.22 50.91
CA VAL A 223 -37.30 4.26 51.28
C VAL A 223 -38.12 4.79 50.09
N GLU A 224 -39.33 5.25 50.37
CA GLU A 224 -40.26 5.95 49.46
C GLU A 224 -39.82 7.40 49.11
N GLU A 225 -40.28 7.93 47.98
CA GLU A 225 -41.28 9.01 48.00
C GLU A 225 -42.01 9.13 46.64
N GLU A 226 -43.30 9.48 46.67
CA GLU A 226 -44.17 9.57 45.48
C GLU A 226 -44.39 11.02 44.98
N HIS A 227 -44.78 11.15 43.71
CA HIS A 227 -45.98 11.86 43.20
C HIS A 227 -45.80 12.22 41.72
N GLU A 228 -46.43 11.47 40.81
CA GLU A 228 -47.79 11.67 40.27
C GLU A 228 -47.90 12.74 39.15
N GLY A 229 -48.23 12.27 37.93
CA GLY A 229 -48.38 13.07 36.71
C GLY A 229 -49.49 12.52 35.79
N ARG A 230 -50.72 12.53 36.33
CA ARG A 230 -51.91 11.75 35.94
C ARG A 230 -52.52 12.02 34.53
N ASN A 231 -52.82 10.91 33.80
CA ASN A 231 -53.84 10.74 32.74
C ASN A 231 -53.68 11.53 31.40
N ASP A 232 -54.35 11.23 30.27
CA ASP A 232 -55.31 10.16 29.90
C ASP A 232 -55.31 9.91 28.36
N LYS A 233 -55.47 8.66 27.91
CA LYS A 233 -56.44 8.22 26.86
C LYS A 233 -56.20 6.81 26.31
N LYS A 234 -57.26 6.01 26.28
CA LYS A 234 -57.35 4.69 25.65
C LYS A 234 -57.85 4.83 24.20
N GLN A 235 -57.46 3.92 23.29
CA GLN A 235 -58.43 3.39 22.29
C GLN A 235 -58.04 2.03 21.66
N SER A 236 -58.93 1.05 21.87
CA SER A 236 -59.30 -0.06 20.98
C SER A 236 -58.25 -0.73 20.06
N ARG A 237 -57.68 -1.83 20.59
CA ARG A 237 -57.79 -3.20 20.04
C ARG A 237 -58.54 -3.33 18.69
N THR A 238 -57.83 -3.81 17.66
CA THR A 238 -58.40 -4.56 16.53
C THR A 238 -57.59 -5.85 16.35
N GLN A 239 -58.24 -7.02 16.31
CA GLN A 239 -57.56 -8.28 16.02
C GLN A 239 -57.42 -8.46 14.51
N SER A 240 -56.21 -8.78 14.03
CA SER A 240 -56.01 -9.34 12.70
C SER A 240 -55.25 -10.66 12.82
N ARG A 241 -55.95 -11.78 12.61
CA ARG A 241 -55.44 -13.15 12.78
C ARG A 241 -54.80 -13.63 11.48
N VAL A 242 -53.71 -12.98 11.06
CA VAL A 242 -52.92 -13.40 9.89
C VAL A 242 -51.97 -14.53 10.29
N LEU A 243 -51.81 -15.53 9.41
CA LEU A 243 -51.04 -16.74 9.70
C LEU A 243 -49.54 -16.44 9.79
N LEU A 244 -48.91 -16.95 10.85
CA LEU A 244 -47.45 -16.90 11.02
C LEU A 244 -46.76 -17.88 10.06
N THR A 245 -46.46 -17.43 8.85
CA THR A 245 -45.34 -18.00 8.07
C THR A 245 -44.03 -17.40 8.62
N PRO A 246 -43.08 -18.19 9.15
CA PRO A 246 -41.79 -17.67 9.56
C PRO A 246 -40.99 -17.25 8.33
N THR A 247 -41.05 -15.96 7.99
CA THR A 247 -40.13 -15.33 7.04
C THR A 247 -38.73 -15.33 7.64
N GLN A 248 -37.99 -16.43 7.45
CA GLN A 248 -36.57 -16.46 7.77
C GLN A 248 -35.88 -15.34 7.01
N SER A 249 -35.33 -14.38 7.75
CA SER A 249 -34.37 -13.43 7.20
C SER A 249 -33.15 -14.23 6.75
N LEU A 250 -33.02 -14.39 5.42
CA LEU A 250 -31.91 -15.06 4.76
C LEU A 250 -30.64 -14.20 4.89
N SER A 251 -30.12 -14.19 6.12
CA SER A 251 -28.82 -13.64 6.52
C SER A 251 -27.71 -14.50 5.93
N TRP A 252 -27.43 -14.24 4.65
CA TRP A 252 -26.24 -14.74 3.97
C TRP A 252 -25.01 -14.22 4.72
N SER A 253 -24.25 -15.14 5.31
CA SER A 253 -22.98 -14.83 5.95
C SER A 253 -21.87 -15.68 5.35
N TYR A 254 -20.73 -15.04 5.12
CA TYR A 254 -19.57 -15.65 4.48
C TYR A 254 -19.11 -16.93 5.20
N SER A 255 -19.13 -16.93 6.54
CA SER A 255 -18.84 -18.12 7.37
C SER A 255 -19.76 -19.31 7.07
N LYS A 256 -21.09 -19.11 6.96
CA LYS A 256 -22.03 -20.19 6.59
C LYS A 256 -21.75 -20.74 5.19
N TYR A 257 -21.38 -19.87 4.23
CA TYR A 257 -21.02 -20.27 2.87
C TYR A 257 -19.69 -21.06 2.83
N MET A 258 -18.66 -20.59 3.51
CA MET A 258 -17.38 -21.30 3.64
C MET A 258 -17.53 -22.66 4.34
N ALA A 259 -18.37 -22.75 5.37
CA ALA A 259 -18.69 -24.01 6.04
C ALA A 259 -19.47 -24.98 5.14
N ALA A 260 -20.34 -24.48 4.24
CA ALA A 260 -21.02 -25.29 3.25
C ALA A 260 -20.04 -25.86 2.20
N LEU A 261 -19.16 -25.02 1.63
CA LEU A 261 -18.12 -25.46 0.69
C LEU A 261 -17.19 -26.52 1.29
N LYS A 262 -16.70 -26.30 2.53
CA LYS A 262 -15.86 -27.28 3.23
C LYS A 262 -16.58 -28.62 3.45
N ARG A 263 -17.91 -28.60 3.68
CA ARG A 263 -18.73 -29.82 3.76
C ARG A 263 -18.88 -30.51 2.41
N GLU A 264 -19.08 -29.76 1.34
CA GLU A 264 -19.20 -30.27 -0.04
C GLU A 264 -17.90 -30.95 -0.50
N GLU A 265 -16.73 -30.33 -0.25
CA GLU A 265 -15.43 -30.93 -0.58
C GLU A 265 -15.21 -32.27 0.15
N MET A 266 -15.58 -32.37 1.43
CA MET A 266 -15.50 -33.62 2.20
C MET A 266 -16.43 -34.72 1.64
N LEU A 267 -17.62 -34.35 1.14
CA LEU A 267 -18.54 -35.30 0.49
C LEU A 267 -17.97 -35.78 -0.85
N LEU A 268 -17.43 -34.88 -1.68
CA LEU A 268 -16.78 -35.23 -2.94
C LEU A 268 -15.54 -36.12 -2.74
N ARG A 269 -14.71 -35.85 -1.72
CA ARG A 269 -13.59 -36.74 -1.36
C ARG A 269 -14.07 -38.12 -0.91
N ARG A 270 -15.17 -38.22 -0.15
CA ARG A 270 -15.76 -39.51 0.24
C ARG A 270 -16.32 -40.27 -0.97
N GLN A 271 -17.03 -39.58 -1.87
CA GLN A 271 -17.54 -40.18 -3.11
C GLN A 271 -16.41 -40.71 -3.99
N SER A 272 -15.36 -39.92 -4.22
CA SER A 272 -14.18 -40.31 -4.99
C SER A 272 -13.47 -41.54 -4.39
N GLN A 273 -13.39 -41.65 -3.05
CA GLN A 273 -12.84 -42.84 -2.39
C GLN A 273 -13.72 -44.08 -2.57
N LEU A 274 -15.05 -43.93 -2.58
CA LEU A 274 -15.98 -45.02 -2.86
C LEU A 274 -15.88 -45.47 -4.32
N GLU A 275 -15.88 -44.55 -5.27
CA GLU A 275 -15.72 -44.83 -6.71
C GLU A 275 -14.37 -45.51 -7.02
N ALA A 276 -13.28 -45.06 -6.38
CA ALA A 276 -11.98 -45.72 -6.47
C ALA A 276 -12.00 -47.15 -5.89
N SER A 277 -12.79 -47.39 -4.84
CA SER A 277 -12.96 -48.72 -4.22
C SER A 277 -13.81 -49.68 -5.07
N PHE A 278 -14.70 -49.16 -5.92
CA PHE A 278 -15.39 -49.98 -6.93
C PHE A 278 -14.52 -50.25 -8.17
N SER A 279 -13.68 -49.28 -8.56
CA SER A 279 -12.87 -49.37 -9.78
C SER A 279 -11.78 -50.45 -9.72
N THR A 280 -11.28 -50.80 -8.53
CA THR A 280 -10.29 -51.89 -8.34
C THR A 280 -10.81 -53.31 -8.61
N ALA A 281 -12.10 -53.47 -8.94
CA ALA A 281 -12.72 -54.76 -9.23
C ALA A 281 -12.90 -55.07 -10.73
N SER A 282 -12.45 -54.19 -11.65
CA SER A 282 -12.71 -54.33 -13.10
C SER A 282 -11.43 -54.51 -13.93
N ASP A 283 -11.23 -55.75 -14.38
CA ASP A 283 -10.57 -56.21 -15.60
C ASP A 283 -9.20 -55.67 -16.07
N CYS A 284 -8.24 -56.58 -15.92
CA CYS A 284 -7.18 -56.92 -16.86
C CYS A 284 -7.39 -56.51 -18.35
N SER A 285 -6.30 -56.14 -19.06
CA SER A 285 -5.50 -57.11 -19.86
C SER A 285 -4.65 -56.48 -21.02
N VAL A 286 -3.60 -57.23 -21.42
CA VAL A 286 -2.73 -57.15 -22.63
C VAL A 286 -1.86 -55.90 -22.90
N ARG A 287 -0.69 -56.16 -23.52
CA ARG A 287 0.34 -55.21 -24.01
C ARG A 287 0.43 -55.28 -25.54
N SER A 288 1.04 -54.30 -26.21
CA SER A 288 1.73 -54.54 -27.50
C SER A 288 2.88 -53.52 -27.76
N ALA A 289 3.74 -53.77 -28.75
CA ALA A 289 5.01 -53.06 -28.99
C ALA A 289 5.56 -53.17 -30.44
N ASP A 290 6.80 -52.68 -30.68
CA ASP A 290 7.54 -52.57 -31.96
C ASP A 290 6.91 -51.55 -32.97
N SER A 291 7.60 -50.99 -33.97
CA SER A 291 8.75 -51.50 -34.74
C SER A 291 9.90 -50.51 -35.01
N LYS A 292 11.05 -51.06 -35.45
CA LYS A 292 12.27 -50.40 -35.98
C LYS A 292 12.04 -49.97 -37.47
N ALA A 293 12.95 -49.40 -38.28
CA ALA A 293 14.43 -49.24 -38.30
C ALA A 293 14.81 -48.09 -39.32
N SER A 294 15.99 -47.90 -39.97
CA SER A 294 17.34 -48.51 -40.02
C SER A 294 18.33 -47.62 -40.85
N ARG A 295 19.54 -47.30 -40.31
CA ARG A 295 20.84 -47.01 -41.03
C ARG A 295 20.93 -45.76 -41.95
N GLN A 296 22.10 -45.21 -42.31
CA GLN A 296 23.36 -44.90 -41.58
C GLN A 296 24.16 -43.80 -42.36
N PRO A 297 25.01 -42.96 -41.71
CA PRO A 297 25.83 -41.90 -42.36
C PRO A 297 27.34 -42.24 -42.45
N PRO A 298 28.13 -41.47 -43.23
CA PRO A 298 29.45 -41.07 -42.71
C PRO A 298 30.01 -39.67 -43.13
N SER A 299 30.57 -38.97 -42.13
CA SER A 299 31.92 -38.32 -42.13
C SER A 299 32.29 -37.08 -42.98
N ARG A 300 32.67 -35.99 -42.28
CA ARG A 300 33.92 -35.15 -42.34
C ARG A 300 34.60 -34.89 -43.72
N ARG A 301 35.20 -33.72 -44.04
CA ARG A 301 36.06 -32.83 -43.24
C ARG A 301 36.31 -31.48 -43.96
N SER A 302 36.99 -30.54 -43.28
CA SER A 302 37.38 -29.18 -43.72
C SER A 302 38.42 -29.05 -44.86
N SER A 303 38.39 -27.91 -45.56
CA SER A 303 39.61 -27.19 -46.00
C SER A 303 39.38 -25.65 -46.02
N ARG A 304 40.47 -24.87 -46.00
CA ARG A 304 40.49 -23.40 -46.11
C ARG A 304 40.95 -23.01 -47.52
N THR A 305 40.44 -21.93 -48.09
CA THR A 305 41.13 -21.15 -49.15
C THR A 305 40.91 -19.65 -48.95
N ASP A 306 41.91 -18.87 -49.37
CA ASP A 306 42.05 -17.41 -49.23
C ASP A 306 41.90 -16.76 -50.62
N SER A 307 41.31 -15.55 -50.74
CA SER A 307 41.43 -14.64 -51.90
C SER A 307 40.88 -13.23 -51.67
N LYS A 308 41.77 -12.31 -51.29
CA LYS A 308 42.03 -10.97 -51.87
C LYS A 308 40.93 -10.12 -52.58
N GLN A 309 40.92 -8.84 -52.17
CA GLN A 309 40.81 -7.59 -52.96
C GLN A 309 39.51 -7.23 -53.71
N PHE A 310 38.94 -6.06 -53.40
CA PHE A 310 39.07 -4.76 -54.12
C PHE A 310 38.61 -3.64 -53.12
N ASN A 311 39.22 -2.46 -52.96
CA ASN A 311 39.34 -1.27 -53.84
C ASN A 311 37.99 -0.69 -54.32
N ARG A 312 37.72 0.64 -54.33
CA ARG A 312 38.35 1.85 -53.75
C ARG A 312 37.39 3.07 -53.98
N HIS A 313 37.70 4.25 -53.43
CA HIS A 313 37.04 5.58 -53.61
C HIS A 313 35.69 5.73 -52.89
N LYS A 314 35.33 6.83 -52.21
CA LYS A 314 35.83 8.22 -52.05
C LYS A 314 35.61 9.22 -53.20
N SER A 315 34.47 9.90 -53.13
CA SER A 315 34.12 11.28 -53.59
C SER A 315 32.73 11.59 -53.00
N GLU A 316 32.39 12.80 -52.54
CA GLU A 316 33.17 14.03 -52.32
C GLU A 316 33.10 14.45 -50.84
#